data_AF-A0A8J4UX14-F1
#
_entry.id   AF-A0A8J4UX14-F1
#
_cell.length_a   1.000
_cell.length_b   1.000
_cell.length_c   1.000
_cell.angle_alpha   90.00
_cell.angle_beta   90.00
_cell.angle_gamma   90.00
#
_symmetry.space_group_name_H-M   'P 1'
#
loop_
_entity.id
_entity.type
_entity.pdbx_description
1 polymer ?
#
loop_
_entity_poly.entity_id
_entity_poly.type
_entity_poly.pdbx_seq_one_letter_code
_entity_poly.pdbx_strand_id
1 'polypeptide(L)'
;MSLLNKYSGEKHKKKILTLFRSILRERLNLPTENRRQFILYKARTEFRNAKDETNPDRIKSLLIIGNTHLDTVMIQAQHLNLIMEREPTEFEKKSLMSWEDYKKQQLDMTPPEQHRTLTINSKFISKKNRQEKQDKSSKKAQDDDDDDIN
;
A
#
# COMPACT_ATOMS: atom_id res chain seq x y z
N MET A 1 -29.71 -25.33 -17.91
CA MET A 1 -29.34 -24.04 -18.54
C MET A 1 -28.88 -23.08 -17.45
N SER A 2 -27.56 -22.93 -17.29
CA SER A 2 -26.98 -21.98 -16.34
C SER A 2 -27.09 -20.57 -16.93
N LEU A 3 -27.99 -19.75 -16.39
CA LEU A 3 -28.04 -18.33 -16.70
C LEU A 3 -26.76 -17.70 -16.14
N LEU A 4 -25.76 -17.58 -17.02
CA LEU A 4 -24.57 -16.77 -16.79
C LEU A 4 -25.05 -15.38 -16.36
N ASN A 5 -24.98 -15.15 -15.06
CA ASN A 5 -25.42 -13.95 -14.39
C ASN A 5 -24.62 -12.79 -14.98
N LYS A 6 -25.20 -12.08 -15.97
CA LYS A 6 -24.60 -10.91 -16.61
C LYS A 6 -24.42 -9.86 -15.53
N TYR A 7 -23.27 -9.87 -14.90
CA TYR A 7 -22.88 -9.00 -13.81
C TYR A 7 -22.97 -7.55 -14.30
N SER A 8 -24.07 -6.86 -13.98
CA SER A 8 -24.26 -5.44 -14.37
C SER A 8 -23.12 -4.55 -13.83
N GLY A 9 -22.43 -5.04 -12.78
CA GLY A 9 -21.29 -4.42 -12.15
C GLY A 9 -20.12 -4.15 -13.10
N GLU A 10 -19.93 -4.87 -14.21
CA GLU A 10 -18.79 -4.60 -15.12
C GLU A 10 -18.91 -3.21 -15.79
N LYS A 11 -20.12 -2.81 -16.18
CA LYS A 11 -20.40 -1.47 -16.72
C LYS A 11 -20.18 -0.37 -15.68
N HIS A 12 -20.41 -0.67 -14.40
CA HIS A 12 -20.30 0.30 -13.30
C HIS A 12 -18.93 0.29 -12.62
N LYS A 13 -18.12 -0.78 -12.78
CA LYS A 13 -16.83 -0.99 -12.11
C LYS A 13 -15.87 0.18 -12.31
N LYS A 14 -15.76 0.69 -13.54
CA LYS A 14 -14.92 1.86 -13.84
C LYS A 14 -15.41 3.09 -13.07
N LYS A 15 -16.71 3.35 -13.06
CA LYS A 15 -17.31 4.49 -12.34
C LYS A 15 -17.10 4.39 -10.83
N ILE A 16 -17.30 3.20 -10.26
CA ILE A 16 -17.10 2.92 -8.82
C ILE A 16 -15.64 3.17 -8.43
N LEU A 17 -14.68 2.63 -9.19
CA LEU A 17 -13.26 2.81 -8.91
C LEU A 17 -12.80 4.27 -9.08
N THR A 18 -13.31 4.97 -10.08
CA THR A 18 -13.04 6.39 -10.26
C THR A 18 -13.57 7.18 -9.06
N LEU A 19 -14.82 6.96 -8.67
CA LEU A 19 -15.44 7.64 -7.52
C LEU A 19 -14.65 7.39 -6.23
N PHE A 20 -14.31 6.13 -5.95
CA PHE A 20 -13.49 5.78 -4.79
C PHE A 20 -12.16 6.55 -4.79
N ARG A 21 -11.43 6.53 -5.91
CA ARG A 21 -10.16 7.25 -6.04
C ARG A 21 -10.32 8.75 -5.89
N SER A 22 -11.39 9.34 -6.45
CA SER A 22 -11.68 10.77 -6.31
C SER A 22 -11.87 11.14 -4.84
N ILE A 23 -12.68 10.38 -4.08
CA ILE A 23 -12.87 10.61 -2.64
C ILE A 23 -11.53 10.50 -1.89
N LEU A 24 -10.72 9.49 -2.20
CA LEU A 24 -9.42 9.31 -1.53
C LEU A 24 -8.41 10.42 -1.86
N ARG A 25 -8.52 11.06 -3.04
CA ARG A 25 -7.70 12.21 -3.41
C ARG A 25 -8.19 13.48 -2.74
N GLU A 26 -9.49 13.75 -2.83
CA GLU A 26 -10.10 14.96 -2.26
C GLU A 26 -9.93 15.05 -0.75
N ARG A 27 -9.92 13.91 -0.05
CA ARG A 27 -9.63 13.93 1.39
C ARG A 27 -8.30 14.62 1.71
N LEU A 28 -7.28 14.52 0.85
CA LEU A 28 -5.95 15.08 1.11
C LEU A 28 -5.95 16.61 1.13
N ASN A 29 -7.01 17.22 0.58
CA ASN A 29 -7.25 18.66 0.62
C ASN A 29 -7.82 19.10 1.97
N LEU A 30 -8.23 18.19 2.86
CA LEU A 30 -8.68 18.55 4.21
C LEU A 30 -7.48 18.97 5.09
N PRO A 31 -7.63 20.04 5.90
CA PRO A 31 -6.50 20.65 6.59
C PRO A 31 -5.91 19.77 7.69
N THR A 32 -6.72 18.99 8.41
CA THR A 32 -6.26 18.21 9.56
C THR A 32 -6.18 16.72 9.29
N GLU A 33 -5.18 16.06 9.89
CA GLU A 33 -4.95 14.63 9.71
C GLU A 33 -6.14 13.78 10.18
N ASN A 34 -6.77 14.15 11.30
CA ASN A 34 -7.95 13.46 11.82
C ASN A 34 -9.09 13.40 10.79
N ARG A 35 -9.35 14.50 10.08
CA ARG A 35 -10.37 14.54 9.03
C ARG A 35 -9.98 13.70 7.82
N ARG A 36 -8.71 13.74 7.40
CA ARG A 36 -8.18 12.89 6.33
C ARG A 36 -8.36 11.40 6.64
N GLN A 37 -8.00 10.97 7.85
CA GLN A 37 -8.13 9.60 8.30
C GLN A 37 -9.59 9.16 8.44
N PHE A 38 -10.46 10.03 8.96
CA PHE A 38 -11.89 9.76 9.06
C PHE A 38 -12.50 9.45 7.68
N ILE A 39 -12.26 10.32 6.68
CA ILE A 39 -12.77 10.10 5.32
C ILE A 39 -12.17 8.83 4.70
N LEU A 40 -10.87 8.57 4.92
CA LEU A 40 -10.23 7.33 4.47
C LEU A 40 -10.93 6.09 5.02
N TYR A 41 -11.12 6.03 6.33
CA TYR A 41 -11.74 4.88 7.00
C TYR A 41 -13.18 4.71 6.54
N LYS A 42 -13.97 5.79 6.56
CA LYS A 42 -15.38 5.77 6.15
C LYS A 42 -15.55 5.31 4.71
N ALA A 43 -14.79 5.87 3.77
CA ALA A 43 -14.85 5.47 2.36
C ALA A 43 -14.48 4.00 2.17
N ARG A 44 -13.43 3.50 2.84
CA ARG A 44 -13.07 2.08 2.75
C ARG A 44 -14.16 1.17 3.29
N THR A 45 -14.76 1.54 4.42
CA THR A 45 -15.82 0.76 5.06
C THR A 45 -17.07 0.70 4.18
N GLU A 46 -17.55 1.85 3.68
CA GLU A 46 -18.76 1.89 2.83
C GLU A 46 -18.58 1.10 1.52
N PHE A 47 -17.46 1.28 0.82
CA PHE A 47 -17.19 0.55 -0.42
C PHE A 47 -16.98 -0.96 -0.18
N ARG A 48 -16.40 -1.35 0.96
CA ARG A 48 -16.26 -2.76 1.32
C ARG A 48 -17.61 -3.39 1.66
N ASN A 49 -18.47 -2.68 2.38
CA ASN A 49 -19.80 -3.16 2.75
C ASN A 49 -20.69 -3.39 1.52
N ALA A 50 -20.51 -2.59 0.47
CA ALA A 50 -21.26 -2.71 -0.78
C ALA A 50 -20.57 -3.56 -1.87
N LYS A 51 -19.45 -4.24 -1.55
CA LYS A 51 -18.62 -4.97 -2.53
C LYS A 51 -19.40 -6.03 -3.31
N ASP A 52 -20.24 -6.78 -2.62
CA ASP A 52 -20.92 -7.96 -3.17
C ASP A 52 -22.33 -7.60 -3.72
N GLU A 53 -22.65 -6.30 -3.82
CA GLU A 53 -23.89 -5.83 -4.43
C GLU A 53 -23.92 -6.15 -5.93
N THR A 54 -25.03 -6.72 -6.40
CA THR A 54 -25.20 -7.15 -7.80
C THR A 54 -26.39 -6.50 -8.47
N ASN A 55 -27.32 -5.92 -7.69
CA ASN A 55 -28.51 -5.26 -8.22
C ASN A 55 -28.11 -3.94 -8.91
N PRO A 56 -28.35 -3.79 -10.23
CA PRO A 56 -27.97 -2.60 -10.99
C PRO A 56 -28.58 -1.30 -10.43
N ASP A 57 -29.82 -1.32 -9.97
CA ASP A 57 -30.50 -0.10 -9.50
C ASP A 57 -30.01 0.30 -8.11
N ARG A 58 -29.63 -0.69 -7.30
CA ARG A 58 -28.97 -0.44 -6.02
C ARG A 58 -27.57 0.14 -6.23
N ILE A 59 -26.80 -0.41 -7.18
CA ILE A 59 -25.47 0.13 -7.55
C ILE A 59 -25.58 1.57 -8.02
N LYS A 60 -26.55 1.90 -8.88
CA LYS A 60 -26.80 3.29 -9.32
C LYS A 60 -27.11 4.21 -8.14
N SER A 61 -27.98 3.78 -7.23
CA SER A 61 -28.34 4.55 -6.04
C SER A 61 -27.13 4.83 -5.15
N LEU A 62 -26.30 3.81 -4.91
CA LEU A 62 -25.06 3.93 -4.14
C LEU A 62 -24.05 4.87 -4.82
N LEU A 63 -23.95 4.82 -6.15
CA LEU A 63 -23.12 5.75 -6.91
C LEU A 63 -23.59 7.20 -6.76
N ILE A 64 -24.90 7.46 -6.76
CA ILE A 64 -25.45 8.81 -6.55
C ILE A 64 -25.06 9.30 -5.15
N ILE A 65 -25.32 8.49 -4.11
CA ILE A 65 -24.95 8.81 -2.72
C ILE A 65 -23.45 9.10 -2.60
N GLY A 66 -22.61 8.25 -3.22
CA GLY A 66 -21.16 8.43 -3.17
C GLY A 66 -20.68 9.70 -3.89
N ASN A 67 -21.33 10.13 -4.98
CA ASN A 67 -21.06 11.43 -5.61
C ASN A 67 -21.46 12.59 -4.68
N THR A 68 -22.62 12.51 -4.01
CA THR A 68 -23.01 13.51 -3.00
C THR A 68 -21.99 13.58 -1.85
N HIS A 69 -21.46 12.45 -1.40
CA HIS A 69 -20.38 12.42 -0.41
C HIS A 69 -19.10 13.07 -0.95
N LEU A 70 -18.74 12.83 -2.21
CA LEU A 70 -17.59 13.49 -2.85
C LEU A 70 -17.77 15.01 -2.86
N ASP A 71 -18.92 15.52 -3.30
CA ASP A 71 -19.22 16.96 -3.33
C ASP A 71 -19.12 17.57 -1.92
N THR A 72 -19.63 16.86 -0.93
CA THR A 72 -19.55 17.27 0.48
C THR A 72 -18.09 17.39 0.94
N VAL A 73 -17.24 16.41 0.61
CA VAL A 73 -15.81 16.45 0.96
C VAL A 73 -15.11 17.61 0.27
N MET A 74 -15.41 17.85 -1.01
CA MET A 74 -14.84 18.97 -1.78
C MET A 74 -15.20 20.32 -1.15
N ILE A 75 -16.48 20.56 -0.89
CA ILE A 75 -16.95 21.82 -0.28
C ILE A 75 -16.37 21.99 1.13
N GLN A 76 -16.34 20.93 1.93
CA GLN A 76 -15.74 20.99 3.27
C GLN A 76 -14.25 21.28 3.22
N ALA A 77 -13.50 20.68 2.29
CA ALA A 77 -12.09 20.96 2.13
C ALA A 77 -11.86 22.43 1.77
N GLN A 78 -12.62 22.96 0.80
CA GLN A 78 -12.55 24.38 0.42
C GLN A 78 -12.84 25.30 1.60
N HIS A 79 -13.95 25.08 2.30
CA HIS A 79 -14.37 25.94 3.41
C HIS A 79 -13.41 25.86 4.60
N LEU A 80 -12.97 24.65 4.98
CA LEU A 80 -12.09 24.48 6.14
C LEU A 80 -10.70 25.06 5.88
N ASN A 81 -10.20 25.01 4.64
CA ASN A 81 -8.92 25.63 4.30
C ASN A 81 -8.94 27.17 4.37
N LEU A 82 -10.11 27.81 4.37
CA LEU A 82 -10.22 29.26 4.57
C LEU A 82 -10.09 29.66 6.05
N ILE A 83 -10.36 28.74 6.98
CA ILE A 83 -10.49 29.03 8.41
C ILE A 83 -9.37 28.34 9.22
N MET A 84 -8.81 27.25 8.70
CA MET A 84 -7.81 26.43 9.39
C MET A 84 -6.50 26.39 8.63
N GLU A 85 -5.39 26.36 9.38
CA GLU A 85 -4.08 26.08 8.82
C GLU A 85 -3.96 24.60 8.43
N ARG A 86 -3.27 24.33 7.31
CA ARG A 86 -3.06 22.97 6.81
C ARG A 86 -1.95 22.28 7.60
N GLU A 87 -2.29 21.19 8.26
CA GLU A 87 -1.31 20.29 8.87
C GLU A 87 -0.60 19.46 7.78
N PRO A 88 0.75 19.38 7.82
CA PRO A 88 1.48 18.51 6.91
C PRO A 88 1.07 17.05 7.12
N THR A 89 0.95 16.31 6.02
CA THR A 89 0.70 14.87 6.02
C THR A 89 1.91 14.11 6.59
N GLU A 90 1.70 12.90 7.09
CA GLU A 90 2.80 12.04 7.58
C GLU A 90 3.89 11.81 6.53
N PHE A 91 3.53 11.80 5.24
CA PHE A 91 4.49 11.71 4.16
C PHE A 91 5.32 13.00 4.01
N GLU A 92 4.66 14.17 4.03
CA GLU A 92 5.35 15.47 3.98
C GLU A 92 6.25 15.67 5.21
N LYS A 93 5.78 15.29 6.41
CA LYS A 93 6.59 15.32 7.64
C LYS A 93 7.88 14.51 7.47
N LYS A 94 7.79 13.30 6.91
CA LYS A 94 8.96 12.45 6.64
C LYS A 94 9.90 13.07 5.60
N SER A 95 9.36 13.73 4.58
CA SER A 95 10.17 14.41 3.55
C SER A 95 10.87 15.66 4.08
N LEU A 96 10.28 16.33 5.08
CA LEU A 96 10.84 17.52 5.72
C LEU A 96 11.83 17.19 6.85
N MET A 97 11.88 15.93 7.27
CA MET A 97 12.75 15.48 8.35
C MET A 97 14.20 15.37 7.88
N SER A 98 15.14 15.92 8.67
CA SER A 98 16.56 15.69 8.45
C SER A 98 16.88 14.20 8.56
N TRP A 99 17.89 13.74 7.81
CA TRP A 99 18.36 12.36 7.90
C TRP A 99 18.76 11.98 9.34
N GLU A 100 19.29 12.93 10.10
CA GLU A 100 19.68 12.74 11.51
C GLU A 100 18.47 12.51 12.43
N ASP A 101 17.39 13.27 12.22
CA ASP A 101 16.15 13.15 12.98
C ASP A 101 15.41 11.84 12.64
N TYR A 102 15.43 11.45 11.36
CA TYR A 102 14.89 10.18 10.91
C TYR A 102 15.59 8.98 11.59
N LYS A 103 16.92 9.06 11.73
CA LYS A 103 17.71 8.00 12.39
C LYS A 103 17.36 7.88 13.87
N LYS A 104 17.21 9.00 14.58
CA LYS A 104 16.78 9.02 16.00
C LYS A 104 15.38 8.44 16.19
N GLN A 105 14.43 8.84 15.34
CA GLN A 105 13.06 8.33 15.43
C GLN A 105 12.97 6.82 15.20
N GLN A 106 13.81 6.24 14.32
CA GLN A 106 13.88 4.78 14.15
C GLN A 106 14.45 4.05 15.38
N LEU A 107 15.44 4.65 16.05
CA LEU A 107 16.06 4.08 17.26
C LEU A 107 15.06 3.99 18.42
N ASP A 108 14.17 4.97 18.57
CA ASP A 108 13.18 5.03 19.66
C ASP A 108 11.96 4.11 19.45
N MET A 109 11.67 3.71 18.20
CA MET A 109 10.52 2.83 17.87
C MET A 109 10.82 1.33 17.97
N THR A 110 12.07 0.92 18.16
CA THR A 110 12.46 -0.49 18.26
C THR A 110 13.05 -0.83 19.62
N PRO A 111 12.47 -1.78 20.38
CA PRO A 111 13.19 -2.44 21.46
C PRO A 111 14.51 -3.05 20.92
N PRO A 112 15.64 -2.97 21.65
CA PRO A 112 16.97 -3.36 21.17
C PRO A 112 17.07 -4.77 20.55
N GLU A 113 16.13 -5.68 20.87
CA GLU A 113 16.13 -7.06 20.42
C GLU A 113 15.62 -7.28 18.97
N GLN A 114 14.99 -6.27 18.34
CA GLN A 114 14.31 -6.42 17.04
C GLN A 114 15.03 -5.81 15.84
N HIS A 115 16.30 -5.40 15.96
CA HIS A 115 17.16 -5.05 14.83
C HIS A 115 17.56 -6.28 13.96
N ARG A 116 16.60 -7.16 13.62
CA ARG A 116 16.80 -8.39 12.84
C ARG A 116 16.73 -8.19 11.33
N THR A 117 16.56 -6.97 10.82
CA THR A 117 16.45 -6.73 9.36
C THR A 117 17.79 -6.60 8.64
N LEU A 118 18.92 -6.56 9.35
CA LEU A 118 20.26 -6.55 8.72
C LEU A 118 21.12 -7.80 8.98
N THR A 119 20.76 -8.65 9.95
CA THR A 119 21.51 -9.91 10.23
C THR A 119 21.09 -11.08 9.33
N ILE A 120 19.96 -10.96 8.63
CA ILE A 120 19.50 -11.99 7.69
C ILE A 120 20.44 -12.00 6.46
N ASN A 121 20.84 -10.85 5.92
CA ASN A 121 21.72 -10.83 4.74
C ASN A 121 23.13 -11.39 5.00
N SER A 122 23.76 -11.13 6.15
CA SER A 122 25.12 -11.62 6.41
C SER A 122 25.19 -13.16 6.57
N LYS A 123 24.17 -13.76 7.19
CA LYS A 123 24.06 -15.23 7.31
C LYS A 123 23.78 -15.89 5.97
N PHE A 124 22.95 -15.29 5.12
CA PHE A 124 22.70 -15.81 3.76
C PHE A 124 23.93 -15.67 2.87
N ILE A 125 24.65 -14.55 2.91
CA ILE A 125 25.87 -14.32 2.12
C ILE A 125 26.99 -15.30 2.54
N SER A 126 27.20 -15.50 3.85
CA SER A 126 28.21 -16.45 4.32
C SER A 126 27.88 -17.91 3.99
N LYS A 127 26.59 -18.29 3.99
CA LYS A 127 26.16 -19.63 3.57
C LYS A 127 26.33 -19.84 2.06
N LYS A 128 25.97 -18.84 1.24
CA LYS A 128 26.17 -18.86 -0.21
C LYS A 128 27.65 -19.00 -0.60
N ASN A 129 28.52 -18.24 0.04
CA ASN A 129 29.97 -18.29 -0.21
C ASN A 129 30.61 -19.63 0.21
N ARG A 130 30.05 -20.33 1.20
CA ARG A 130 30.50 -21.69 1.58
C ARG A 130 30.09 -22.74 0.55
N GLN A 131 28.87 -22.64 0.02
CA GLN A 131 28.36 -23.54 -1.02
C GLN A 131 29.14 -23.38 -2.33
N GLU A 132 29.40 -22.14 -2.77
CA GLU A 132 30.19 -21.88 -3.98
C GLU A 132 31.65 -22.36 -3.87
N LYS A 133 32.22 -22.43 -2.66
CA LYS A 133 33.55 -23.02 -2.44
C LYS A 133 33.53 -24.56 -2.52
N GLN A 134 32.47 -25.19 -1.99
CA GLN A 134 32.31 -26.64 -2.07
C GLN A 134 32.07 -27.11 -3.51
N ASP A 135 31.23 -26.40 -4.26
CA ASP A 135 30.93 -26.72 -5.66
C ASP A 135 32.14 -26.53 -6.59
N LYS A 136 33.05 -25.61 -6.25
CA LYS A 136 34.32 -25.43 -6.97
C LYS A 136 35.34 -26.52 -6.62
N SER A 137 35.38 -27.01 -5.39
CA SER A 137 36.26 -28.12 -5.01
C SER A 137 35.81 -29.46 -5.59
N SER A 138 34.50 -29.70 -5.73
CA SER A 138 33.98 -30.93 -6.32
C SER A 138 34.11 -30.96 -7.85
N LYS A 139 34.00 -29.82 -8.54
CA LYS A 139 34.33 -29.74 -9.98
C LYS A 139 35.81 -29.99 -10.26
N LYS A 140 36.70 -29.43 -9.43
CA LYS A 140 38.14 -29.62 -9.61
C LYS A 140 38.58 -31.08 -9.38
N ALA A 141 37.88 -31.81 -8.51
CA ALA A 141 38.15 -33.24 -8.29
C ALA A 141 37.59 -34.16 -9.40
N GLN A 142 36.62 -33.70 -10.21
CA GLN A 142 36.12 -34.47 -11.36
C GLN A 142 36.96 -34.27 -12.62
N ASP A 143 37.63 -33.13 -12.77
CA ASP A 143 38.51 -32.86 -13.92
C ASP A 143 39.88 -33.57 -13.78
N ASP A 144 40.28 -33.99 -12.57
CA ASP A 144 41.57 -34.66 -12.30
C ASP A 144 41.50 -36.21 -12.45
N ASP A 145 40.31 -36.81 -12.60
CA ASP A 145 40.11 -38.28 -12.69
C ASP A 145 39.96 -38.81 -14.14
N ASP A 146 39.88 -37.92 -15.16
CA ASP A 146 39.70 -38.30 -16.57
C ASP A 146 41.01 -38.38 -17.40
N ASP A 147 42.18 -38.14 -16.79
CA ASP A 147 43.50 -38.17 -17.47
C ASP A 147 44.28 -39.50 -17.33
N ASP A 148 43.73 -40.52 -16.65
CA ASP A 148 44.39 -41.84 -16.42
C ASP A 148 43.65 -43.03 -17.07
N ILE A 149 43.22 -42.89 -18.34
CA ILE A 149 42.92 -44.04 -19.20
C ILE A 149 43.72 -43.92 -20.51
N ASN A 150 44.90 -44.54 -20.53
CA ASN A 150 45.54 -45.04 -21.75
C ASN A 150 46.23 -46.38 -21.47
#